data_AF-A0A935VR56-F1
#
_entry.id   AF-A0A935VR56-F1
#
_cell.length_a   1.000
_cell.length_b   1.000
_cell.length_c   1.000
_cell.angle_alpha   90.00
_cell.angle_beta   90.00
_cell.angle_gamma   90.00
#
_symmetry.space_group_name_H-M   'P 1'
#
loop_
_entity.id
_entity.type
_entity.pdbx_description
1 polymer ?
#
loop_
_entity_poly.entity_id
_entity_poly.type
_entity_poly.pdbx_seq_one_letter_code
_entity_poly.pdbx_strand_id
1 'polypeptide(L)'
;MIDGLNNFELSKKLMERLNETKKSEWLRIANTFNSWEFPISFYDLIPKWWGKPGMNKASEVITPIIDRVKREFGEKEMLRFHNVTTGRMSNDEFEYWFDNISTLMGSGKEFDKYYERLYFMQSIHWWEDEVFEKLQKLVKTEK
;
A
#
# COMPACT_ATOMS: atom_id res chain seq x y z
N MET A 1 -3.78 -23.53 9.20
CA MET A 1 -5.00 -23.58 8.39
C MET A 1 -6.17 -23.92 9.30
N ILE A 2 -7.17 -23.04 9.39
CA ILE A 2 -8.35 -23.26 10.24
C ILE A 2 -9.51 -23.83 9.42
N ASP A 3 -10.26 -24.74 10.03
CA ASP A 3 -11.51 -25.28 9.50
C ASP A 3 -12.70 -24.84 10.38
N GLY A 4 -13.86 -24.64 9.78
CA GLY A 4 -15.11 -24.42 10.51
C GLY A 4 -15.37 -23.03 11.12
N LEU A 5 -14.45 -22.06 11.01
CA LEU A 5 -14.76 -20.66 11.41
C LEU A 5 -15.55 -19.95 10.32
N ASN A 6 -16.59 -19.22 10.74
CA ASN A 6 -17.25 -18.27 9.84
C ASN A 6 -16.40 -16.99 9.69
N ASN A 7 -16.72 -16.15 8.69
CA ASN A 7 -15.95 -14.94 8.38
C ASN A 7 -15.89 -13.96 9.57
N PHE A 8 -16.98 -13.85 10.34
CA PHE A 8 -17.06 -12.96 11.49
C PHE A 8 -16.11 -13.39 12.62
N GLU A 9 -16.11 -14.68 12.97
CA GLU A 9 -15.22 -15.23 13.99
C GLU A 9 -13.75 -15.13 13.59
N LEU A 10 -13.45 -15.38 12.31
CA LEU A 10 -12.10 -15.20 11.78
C LEU A 10 -11.67 -13.73 11.91
N SER A 11 -12.49 -12.79 11.45
CA SER A 11 -12.19 -11.36 11.54
C SER A 11 -11.95 -10.91 12.98
N LYS A 12 -12.76 -11.39 13.94
CA LYS A 12 -12.56 -11.13 15.37
C LYS A 12 -11.19 -11.61 15.86
N LYS A 13 -10.79 -12.84 15.52
CA LYS A 13 -9.48 -13.39 15.90
C LYS A 13 -8.32 -12.61 15.28
N LEU A 14 -8.45 -12.21 14.01
CA LEU A 14 -7.44 -11.37 13.36
C LEU A 14 -7.35 -10.00 14.06
N MET A 15 -8.48 -9.40 14.43
CA MET A 15 -8.51 -8.14 15.18
C MET A 15 -7.89 -8.25 16.58
N GLU A 16 -8.14 -9.33 17.30
CA GLU A 16 -7.50 -9.62 18.60
C GLU A 16 -5.98 -9.72 18.44
N ARG A 17 -5.50 -10.52 17.48
CA ARG A 17 -4.06 -10.66 17.19
C ARG A 17 -3.41 -9.36 16.74
N LEU A 18 -4.12 -8.52 15.98
CA LEU A 18 -3.64 -7.17 15.63
C LEU A 18 -3.42 -6.34 16.90
N ASN A 19 -4.38 -6.32 17.82
CA ASN A 19 -4.30 -5.56 19.07
C ASN A 19 -3.18 -6.04 20.01
N GLU A 20 -2.82 -7.32 19.96
CA GLU A 20 -1.68 -7.90 20.67
C GLU A 20 -0.33 -7.60 20.00
N THR A 21 -0.36 -7.27 18.70
CA THR A 21 0.85 -6.97 17.94
C THR A 21 1.30 -5.53 18.19
N LYS A 22 2.63 -5.31 18.24
CA LYS A 22 3.22 -3.97 18.35
C LYS A 22 2.68 -3.05 17.25
N LYS A 23 2.26 -1.84 17.61
CA LYS A 23 1.72 -0.83 16.69
C LYS A 23 2.64 -0.52 15.50
N SER A 24 3.96 -0.61 15.68
CA SER A 24 4.95 -0.40 14.60
C SER A 24 4.76 -1.36 13.40
N GLU A 25 4.13 -2.51 13.61
CA GLU A 25 3.89 -3.52 12.58
C GLU A 25 2.57 -3.34 11.84
N TRP A 26 1.67 -2.49 12.33
CA TRP A 26 0.28 -2.44 11.87
C TRP A 26 0.16 -1.98 10.41
N LEU A 27 0.95 -0.98 9.99
CA LEU A 27 0.97 -0.52 8.59
C LEU A 27 1.45 -1.63 7.65
N ARG A 28 2.47 -2.40 8.05
CA ARG A 28 2.97 -3.55 7.29
C ARG A 28 1.89 -4.62 7.16
N ILE A 29 1.22 -4.97 8.27
CA ILE A 29 0.14 -5.95 8.31
C ILE A 29 -1.02 -5.52 7.40
N ALA A 30 -1.48 -4.27 7.52
CA ALA A 30 -2.57 -3.75 6.70
C ALA A 30 -2.19 -3.73 5.22
N ASN A 31 -0.95 -3.34 4.88
CA ASN A 31 -0.47 -3.36 3.50
C ASN A 31 -0.44 -4.78 2.92
N THR A 32 0.02 -5.79 3.68
CA THR A 32 0.00 -7.19 3.25
C THR A 32 -1.43 -7.68 2.99
N PHE A 33 -2.36 -7.41 3.91
CA PHE A 33 -3.78 -7.76 3.70
C PHE A 33 -4.39 -7.04 2.49
N ASN A 34 -4.06 -5.76 2.29
CA ASN A 34 -4.54 -4.97 1.15
C ASN A 34 -3.99 -5.48 -0.20
N SER A 35 -2.85 -6.16 -0.18
CA SER A 35 -2.29 -6.91 -1.32
C SER A 35 -2.89 -8.31 -1.49
N TRP A 36 -3.96 -8.66 -0.77
CA TRP A 36 -4.60 -9.98 -0.75
C TRP A 36 -3.70 -11.13 -0.26
N GLU A 37 -2.64 -10.78 0.48
CA GLU A 37 -1.73 -11.71 1.11
C GLU A 37 -2.07 -11.86 2.60
N PHE A 38 -1.59 -12.95 3.21
CA PHE A 38 -1.64 -13.10 4.66
C PHE A 38 -0.31 -12.64 5.28
N PRO A 39 -0.30 -11.85 6.35
CA PRO A 39 0.93 -11.55 7.07
C PRO A 39 1.42 -12.77 7.85
N ILE A 40 2.74 -12.95 7.93
CA ILE A 40 3.40 -14.10 8.58
C ILE A 40 2.91 -14.31 10.02
N SER A 41 2.71 -13.22 10.78
CA SER A 41 2.21 -13.27 12.16
C SER A 41 0.78 -13.80 12.32
N PHE A 42 0.09 -14.07 11.21
CA PHE A 42 -1.29 -14.57 11.14
C PHE A 42 -1.39 -15.90 10.36
N TYR A 43 -0.26 -16.55 10.02
CA TYR A 43 -0.26 -17.79 9.22
C TYR A 43 -1.04 -18.94 9.88
N ASP A 44 -1.11 -18.97 11.22
CA ASP A 44 -1.94 -19.91 11.98
C ASP A 44 -3.43 -19.73 11.66
N LEU A 45 -3.83 -18.50 11.29
CA LEU A 45 -5.21 -18.10 11.05
C LEU A 45 -5.65 -18.16 9.58
N ILE A 46 -4.79 -18.61 8.65
CA ILE A 46 -5.15 -18.71 7.23
C ILE A 46 -6.34 -19.66 7.05
N PRO A 47 -7.47 -19.22 6.47
CA PRO A 47 -8.60 -20.09 6.19
C PRO A 47 -8.32 -20.96 4.96
N LYS A 48 -8.87 -22.18 4.92
CA LYS A 48 -8.71 -23.12 3.78
C LYS A 48 -9.24 -22.60 2.43
N TRP A 49 -10.04 -21.54 2.45
CA TRP A 49 -10.58 -20.90 1.25
C TRP A 49 -9.75 -19.69 0.78
N TRP A 50 -8.74 -19.25 1.55
CA TRP A 50 -7.88 -18.16 1.13
C TRP A 50 -7.16 -18.50 -0.19
N GLY A 51 -7.06 -17.54 -1.11
CA GLY A 51 -6.47 -17.73 -2.43
C GLY A 51 -7.33 -18.56 -3.41
N LYS A 52 -8.52 -19.01 -3.02
CA LYS A 52 -9.47 -19.66 -3.95
C LYS A 52 -10.36 -18.61 -4.64
N PRO A 53 -10.82 -18.87 -5.89
CA PRO A 53 -11.76 -17.98 -6.58
C PRO A 53 -13.02 -17.74 -5.75
N GLY A 54 -13.32 -16.47 -5.42
CA GLY A 54 -14.44 -16.10 -4.55
C GLY A 54 -14.17 -14.87 -3.66
N MET A 55 -13.61 -13.81 -4.27
CA MET A 55 -12.95 -12.66 -3.59
C MET A 55 -13.78 -11.91 -2.54
N ASN A 56 -15.11 -12.02 -2.54
CA ASN A 56 -15.97 -11.31 -1.59
C ASN A 56 -15.73 -11.71 -0.12
N LYS A 57 -15.39 -12.99 0.13
CA LYS A 57 -15.17 -13.49 1.50
C LYS A 57 -13.89 -12.94 2.14
N ALA A 58 -12.86 -12.69 1.35
CA ALA A 58 -11.60 -12.17 1.85
C ALA A 58 -11.76 -10.71 2.32
N SER A 59 -12.49 -9.90 1.55
CA SER A 59 -12.78 -8.50 1.88
C SER A 59 -13.50 -8.37 3.24
N GLU A 60 -14.59 -9.12 3.43
CA GLU A 60 -15.36 -9.12 4.70
C GLU A 60 -14.50 -9.41 5.94
N VAL A 61 -13.48 -10.24 5.78
CA VAL A 61 -12.59 -10.64 6.87
C VAL A 61 -11.55 -9.56 7.17
N ILE A 62 -10.97 -8.92 6.14
CA ILE A 62 -9.85 -7.99 6.29
C ILE A 62 -10.25 -6.53 6.43
N THR A 63 -11.41 -6.10 5.91
CA THR A 63 -11.88 -4.70 5.98
C THR A 63 -11.86 -4.15 7.41
N PRO A 64 -12.34 -4.87 8.45
CA PRO A 64 -12.28 -4.36 9.83
C PRO A 64 -10.87 -4.07 10.33
N ILE A 65 -9.88 -4.84 9.86
CA ILE A 65 -8.46 -4.68 10.19
C ILE A 65 -7.92 -3.42 9.52
N ILE A 66 -8.18 -3.28 8.21
CA ILE A 66 -7.78 -2.11 7.43
C ILE A 66 -8.39 -0.84 8.03
N ASP A 67 -9.68 -0.85 8.38
CA ASP A 67 -10.38 0.28 9.00
C ASP A 67 -9.85 0.61 10.39
N ARG A 68 -9.42 -0.38 11.17
CA ARG A 68 -8.79 -0.15 12.48
C ARG A 68 -7.46 0.57 12.31
N VAL A 69 -6.63 0.15 11.36
CA VAL A 69 -5.33 0.77 11.07
C VAL A 69 -5.52 2.16 10.46
N LYS A 70 -6.48 2.33 9.54
CA LYS A 70 -6.84 3.63 8.95
C LYS A 70 -7.28 4.64 10.01
N ARG A 71 -8.06 4.22 11.01
CA ARG A 71 -8.43 5.09 12.15
C ARG A 71 -7.26 5.47 13.05
N GLU A 72 -6.23 4.63 13.14
CA GLU A 72 -5.07 4.86 14.00
C GLU A 72 -4.03 5.77 13.35
N PHE A 73 -3.71 5.55 12.07
CA PHE A 73 -2.62 6.24 11.36
C PHE A 73 -3.10 7.26 10.32
N GLY A 74 -4.37 7.17 9.89
CA GLY A 74 -4.92 7.99 8.82
C GLY A 74 -4.63 7.43 7.42
N GLU A 75 -5.43 7.88 6.46
CA GLU A 75 -5.37 7.43 5.06
C GLU A 75 -4.06 7.82 4.37
N LYS A 76 -3.59 9.06 4.59
CA LYS A 76 -2.33 9.57 4.04
C LYS A 76 -1.16 8.67 4.41
N GLU A 77 -1.10 8.23 5.68
CA GLU A 77 0.03 7.42 6.16
C GLU A 77 0.01 5.99 5.62
N MET A 78 -1.19 5.40 5.48
CA MET A 78 -1.33 4.11 4.82
C MET A 78 -0.89 4.16 3.35
N LEU A 79 -1.28 5.23 2.64
CA LEU A 79 -0.87 5.47 1.25
C LEU A 79 0.63 5.73 1.13
N ARG A 80 1.21 6.51 2.05
CA ARG A 80 2.65 6.76 2.13
C ARG A 80 3.38 5.44 2.28
N PHE A 81 3.01 4.66 3.29
CA PHE A 81 3.63 3.38 3.57
C PHE A 81 3.58 2.47 2.34
N HIS A 82 2.42 2.32 1.70
CA HIS A 82 2.28 1.51 0.49
C HIS A 82 3.22 1.97 -0.64
N ASN A 83 3.17 3.25 -1.02
CA ASN A 83 3.91 3.75 -2.18
C ASN A 83 5.43 3.79 -1.94
N VAL A 84 5.86 4.12 -0.71
CA VAL A 84 7.27 4.15 -0.34
C VAL A 84 7.84 2.75 -0.20
N THR A 85 7.14 1.82 0.46
CA THR A 85 7.66 0.46 0.67
C THR A 85 7.61 -0.41 -0.58
N THR A 86 6.69 -0.15 -1.51
CA THR A 86 6.69 -0.82 -2.83
C THR A 86 7.73 -0.24 -3.79
N GLY A 87 8.52 0.76 -3.35
CA GLY A 87 9.60 1.35 -4.13
C GLY A 87 9.12 2.22 -5.30
N ARG A 88 7.85 2.64 -5.29
CA ARG A 88 7.28 3.48 -6.36
C ARG A 88 7.72 4.94 -6.26
N MET A 89 8.04 5.40 -5.06
CA MET A 89 8.47 6.77 -4.78
C MET A 89 9.17 6.88 -3.42
N SER A 90 10.01 7.89 -3.25
CA SER A 90 10.56 8.35 -1.97
C SER A 90 9.51 9.09 -1.13
N ASN A 91 9.85 9.43 0.11
CA ASN A 91 8.96 10.20 0.98
C ASN A 91 8.68 11.61 0.43
N ASP A 92 9.69 12.29 -0.10
CA ASP A 92 9.54 13.64 -0.64
C ASP A 92 8.67 13.64 -1.90
N GLU A 93 8.85 12.64 -2.77
CA GLU A 93 7.98 12.42 -3.94
C GLU A 93 6.54 12.10 -3.53
N PHE A 94 6.34 11.34 -2.45
CA PHE A 94 5.01 11.08 -1.93
C PHE A 94 4.32 12.34 -1.41
N GLU A 95 5.01 13.18 -0.63
CA GLU A 95 4.44 14.44 -0.13
C GLU A 95 4.02 15.34 -1.28
N TYR A 96 4.90 15.49 -2.29
CA TYR A 96 4.59 16.26 -3.48
C TYR A 96 3.37 15.69 -4.22
N TRP A 97 3.32 14.38 -4.46
CA TRP A 97 2.19 13.71 -5.12
C TRP A 97 0.89 13.88 -4.31
N PHE A 98 0.94 13.70 -3.00
CA PHE A 98 -0.24 13.75 -2.15
C PHE A 98 -0.86 15.16 -2.16
N ASP A 99 -0.04 16.20 -1.98
CA ASP A 99 -0.52 17.57 -1.84
C ASP A 99 -0.99 18.18 -3.17
N ASN A 100 -0.44 17.71 -4.32
CA ASN A 100 -0.70 18.32 -5.63
C ASN A 100 -1.53 17.46 -6.58
N ILE A 101 -1.61 16.14 -6.37
CA ILE A 101 -2.22 15.19 -7.33
C ILE A 101 -3.33 14.36 -6.69
N SER A 102 -3.19 13.93 -5.43
CA SER A 102 -4.17 13.02 -4.83
C SER A 102 -5.58 13.64 -4.68
N THR A 103 -5.68 14.96 -4.49
CA THR A 103 -6.93 15.72 -4.37
C THR A 103 -7.65 15.95 -5.71
N LEU A 104 -6.96 15.75 -6.84
CA LEU A 104 -7.49 15.91 -8.18
C LEU A 104 -8.22 14.66 -8.69
N MET A 105 -8.08 13.51 -8.01
CA MET A 105 -8.67 12.22 -8.40
C MET A 105 -10.21 12.13 -8.26
N GLY A 106 -10.90 13.23 -7.98
CA GLY A 106 -12.37 13.31 -7.97
C GLY A 106 -13.03 13.52 -9.35
N SER A 107 -12.26 13.77 -10.41
CA SER A 107 -12.81 14.00 -11.76
C SER A 107 -12.20 13.05 -12.79
N GLY A 108 -13.04 12.19 -13.41
CA GLY A 108 -12.62 11.06 -14.25
C GLY A 108 -11.80 11.37 -15.50
N LYS A 109 -11.48 12.64 -15.82
CA LYS A 109 -10.58 13.03 -16.92
C LYS A 109 -9.10 13.14 -16.52
N GLU A 110 -8.80 13.23 -15.22
CA GLU A 110 -7.43 13.35 -14.72
C GLU A 110 -6.83 12.01 -14.26
N PHE A 111 -7.67 11.01 -14.02
CA PHE A 111 -7.29 9.63 -13.75
C PHE A 111 -6.56 8.98 -14.93
N ASP A 112 -7.06 9.20 -16.15
CA ASP A 112 -6.42 8.72 -17.39
C ASP A 112 -5.06 9.39 -17.60
N LYS A 113 -4.95 10.70 -17.32
CA LYS A 113 -3.66 11.42 -17.37
C LYS A 113 -2.66 10.91 -16.34
N TYR A 114 -3.09 10.52 -15.13
CA TYR A 114 -2.19 9.99 -14.12
C TYR A 114 -1.61 8.63 -14.55
N TYR A 115 -2.43 7.70 -15.05
CA TYR A 115 -1.94 6.41 -15.54
C TYR A 115 -1.15 6.54 -16.84
N GLU A 116 -1.51 7.46 -17.75
CA GLU A 116 -0.67 7.84 -18.89
C GLU A 116 0.69 8.37 -18.42
N ARG A 117 0.72 9.18 -17.36
CA ARG A 117 1.96 9.72 -16.79
C ARG A 117 2.76 8.68 -16.02
N LEU A 118 2.10 7.68 -15.42
CA LEU A 118 2.73 6.54 -14.74
C LEU A 118 3.32 5.56 -15.75
N TYR A 119 2.61 5.29 -16.85
CA TYR A 119 3.13 4.56 -18.01
C TYR A 119 4.27 5.34 -18.66
N PHE A 120 4.14 6.67 -18.80
CA PHE A 120 5.21 7.54 -19.27
C PHE A 120 6.42 7.43 -18.35
N MET A 121 6.28 7.62 -17.04
CA MET A 121 7.34 7.48 -16.02
C MET A 121 7.99 6.09 -15.99
N GLN A 122 7.23 5.02 -16.22
CA GLN A 122 7.77 3.67 -16.34
C GLN A 122 8.48 3.43 -17.69
N SER A 123 8.11 4.18 -18.73
CA SER A 123 8.78 4.20 -20.05
C SER A 123 9.90 5.23 -20.17
N ILE A 124 10.01 6.15 -19.21
CA ILE A 124 11.11 7.11 -19.13
C ILE A 124 12.36 6.31 -18.77
N HIS A 125 13.26 6.21 -19.74
CA HIS A 125 14.65 5.90 -19.50
C HIS A 125 15.27 7.08 -18.75
N TRP A 126 15.14 7.12 -17.42
CA TRP A 126 15.60 8.25 -16.58
C TRP A 126 17.09 8.58 -16.71
N TRP A 127 17.87 7.72 -17.38
CA TRP A 127 19.26 7.95 -17.76
C TRP A 127 19.44 8.81 -19.04
N GLU A 128 18.36 9.11 -19.77
CA GLU A 128 18.36 9.94 -20.99
C GLU A 128 17.81 11.35 -20.75
N ASP A 129 17.34 11.64 -19.53
CA ASP A 129 16.74 12.93 -19.19
C ASP A 129 17.81 13.99 -18.88
N GLU A 130 17.77 15.13 -19.56
CA GLU A 130 18.76 16.22 -19.44
C GLU A 130 18.91 16.74 -17.99
N VAL A 131 17.89 16.52 -17.16
CA VAL A 131 17.87 16.86 -15.73
C VAL A 131 18.88 16.02 -14.95
N PHE A 132 19.03 14.72 -15.26
CA PHE A 132 19.96 13.83 -14.56
C PHE A 132 21.42 14.09 -14.98
N GLU A 133 21.66 14.40 -16.26
CA GLU A 133 22.96 14.86 -16.77
C GLU A 133 23.41 16.17 -16.11
N LYS A 134 22.48 17.12 -15.88
CA LYS A 134 22.77 18.38 -15.16
C LYS A 134 23.10 18.13 -13.68
N LEU A 135 22.38 17.22 -13.03
CA LEU A 135 22.66 16.84 -11.63
C LEU A 135 24.01 16.13 -11.49
N GLN A 136 24.39 15.24 -12.40
CA GLN A 136 25.73 14.62 -12.38
C GLN A 136 26.87 15.62 -12.60
N LYS A 137 26.67 16.64 -13.45
CA LYS A 137 27.67 17.69 -13.67
C LYS A 137 27.84 18.55 -12.42
N LEU A 138 26.75 18.91 -11.74
CA LEU A 138 26.78 19.65 -10.47
C LEU A 138 27.56 18.90 -9.38
N VAL A 139 27.34 17.59 -9.22
CA VAL A 139 28.04 16.75 -8.24
C VAL A 139 29.53 16.57 -8.55
N LYS A 140 29.93 16.68 -9.83
CA LYS A 140 31.34 16.60 -10.24
C LYS A 140 32.10 17.92 -10.12
N THR A 141 31.43 19.07 -10.08
CA THR A 141 32.05 20.39 -9.87
C THR A 141 32.32 20.72 -8.39
N GLU A 142 31.84 19.91 -7.45
CA GLU A 142 32.11 20.06 -6.00
C GLU A 142 33.22 19.12 -5.49
N LYS A 143 34.08 18.61 -6.37
CA LYS A 143 35.33 17.89 -6.04
C LYS A 143 36.52 18.55 -6.70
#